data_AF-A0AAV8WM24-F1
#
_entry.id   AF-A0AAV8WM24-F1
#
_cell.length_a   1.000
_cell.length_b   1.000
_cell.length_c   1.000
_cell.angle_alpha   90.00
_cell.angle_beta   90.00
_cell.angle_gamma   90.00
#
_symmetry.space_group_name_H-M   'P 1'
#
loop_
_entity.id
_entity.type
_entity.pdbx_description
1 polymer ?
#
loop_
_entity_poly.entity_id
_entity_poly.type
_entity_poly.pdbx_seq_one_letter_code
_entity_poly.pdbx_strand_id
1 'polypeptide(L)'
;MDDSNNQSGKPFKITNASREIRKGVVASSLEDLTSKVLEKLNIGGDITVVLETDGTEIDDEEYFGTLDPNTSLMVLTSDQSWLPPSPPCRLNRDQVDDGKGELS
;
A
#
# COMPACT_ATOMS: atom_id res chain seq x y z
N MET A 1 -1.04 29.54 -14.55
CA MET A 1 -1.10 29.46 -13.08
C MET A 1 -0.53 28.10 -12.81
N ASP A 2 0.79 28.03 -12.69
CA ASP A 2 1.53 26.78 -12.79
C ASP A 2 2.29 26.61 -11.47
N ASP A 3 1.69 25.76 -10.62
CA ASP A 3 2.31 24.90 -9.61
C ASP A 3 3.33 25.52 -8.64
N SER A 4 2.92 26.60 -7.96
CA SER A 4 3.55 27.03 -6.71
C SER A 4 3.23 26.07 -5.56
N ASN A 5 4.01 25.00 -5.33
CA ASN A 5 4.08 24.40 -3.99
C ASN A 5 5.40 23.63 -3.72
N ASN A 6 6.42 24.37 -3.31
CA ASN A 6 7.45 24.00 -2.32
C ASN A 6 7.89 22.51 -2.25
N GLN A 7 8.99 22.16 -2.93
CA GLN A 7 9.64 20.84 -2.94
C GLN A 7 10.44 20.49 -1.66
N SER A 8 10.09 21.00 -0.47
CA SER A 8 10.85 20.77 0.78
C SER A 8 10.45 19.49 1.53
N GLY A 9 10.17 18.40 0.80
CA GLY A 9 9.72 17.12 1.38
C GLY A 9 10.56 15.94 0.92
N LYS A 10 10.33 14.78 1.55
CA LYS A 10 10.89 13.51 1.08
C LYS A 10 10.04 13.00 -0.09
N PRO A 11 10.63 12.48 -1.18
CA PRO A 11 9.87 11.85 -2.25
C PRO A 11 9.35 10.48 -1.79
N PHE A 12 8.08 10.18 -2.04
CA PHE A 12 7.45 8.90 -1.76
C PHE A 12 6.78 8.34 -3.01
N LYS A 13 6.76 7.02 -3.14
CA LYS A 13 6.08 6.33 -4.23
C LYS A 13 4.72 5.87 -3.72
N ILE A 14 3.66 6.43 -4.26
CA ILE A 14 2.29 6.12 -3.85
C ILE A 14 1.65 5.21 -4.91
N THR A 15 1.02 4.13 -4.46
CA THR A 15 0.24 3.23 -5.31
C THR A 15 -1.17 3.02 -4.77
N ASN A 16 -2.10 2.67 -5.65
CA ASN A 16 -3.49 2.34 -5.31
C ASN A 16 -3.60 0.86 -4.88
N ALA A 17 -4.71 0.48 -4.23
CA ALA A 17 -4.99 -0.88 -3.79
C ALA A 17 -4.80 -1.97 -4.88
N SER A 18 -5.19 -1.68 -6.11
CA SER A 18 -5.06 -2.51 -7.31
C SER A 18 -3.65 -2.53 -7.92
N ARG A 19 -2.68 -1.77 -7.35
CA ARG A 19 -1.29 -1.60 -7.86
C ARG A 19 -1.20 -1.14 -9.32
N GLU A 20 -2.30 -0.62 -9.87
CA GLU A 20 -2.44 -0.25 -11.27
C GLU A 20 -1.90 1.16 -11.53
N ILE A 21 -2.01 2.03 -10.51
CA ILE A 21 -1.56 3.42 -10.55
C ILE A 21 -0.33 3.57 -9.65
N ARG A 22 0.72 4.20 -10.18
CA ARG A 22 1.91 4.62 -9.42
C ARG A 22 2.14 6.12 -9.62
N LYS A 23 2.24 6.86 -8.51
CA LYS A 23 2.47 8.31 -8.49
C LYS A 23 3.59 8.64 -7.52
N GLY A 24 4.51 9.51 -7.95
CA GLY A 24 5.49 10.10 -7.03
C GLY A 24 4.88 11.32 -6.35
N VAL A 25 4.87 11.33 -5.02
CA VAL A 25 4.40 12.47 -4.22
C VAL A 25 5.54 12.90 -3.31
N VAL A 26 5.84 14.20 -3.32
CA VAL A 26 6.83 14.78 -2.39
C VAL A 26 6.06 15.39 -1.25
N ALA A 27 6.33 14.91 -0.04
CA ALA A 27 5.66 15.36 1.17
C ALA A 27 6.63 15.43 2.35
N SER A 28 6.41 16.40 3.24
CA SER A 28 7.16 16.53 4.49
C SER A 28 6.40 15.96 5.70
N SER A 29 5.07 15.83 5.58
CA SER A 29 4.15 15.34 6.62
C SER A 29 3.08 14.43 6.02
N LEU A 30 2.48 13.59 6.87
CA LEU A 30 1.42 12.66 6.47
C LEU A 30 0.19 13.39 5.91
N GLU A 31 -0.22 14.50 6.53
CA GLU A 31 -1.37 15.31 6.08
C GLU A 31 -1.17 15.85 4.65
N ASP A 32 0.01 16.40 4.34
CA ASP A 32 0.36 16.89 3.00
C ASP A 32 0.41 15.76 1.97
N LEU A 33 0.93 14.58 2.38
CA LEU A 33 0.94 13.40 1.54
C LEU A 33 -0.49 12.97 1.20
N THR A 34 -1.35 12.84 2.19
CA THR A 34 -2.75 12.41 2.04
C THR A 34 -3.52 13.37 1.14
N SER A 35 -3.46 14.69 1.36
CA SER A 35 -4.11 15.67 0.49
C SER A 35 -3.64 15.57 -0.96
N LYS A 36 -2.32 15.50 -1.19
CA LYS A 36 -1.77 15.36 -2.56
C LYS A 36 -2.20 14.06 -3.20
N VAL A 37 -2.27 12.97 -2.44
CA VAL A 37 -2.66 11.66 -2.98
C VAL A 37 -4.13 11.65 -3.39
N LEU A 38 -5.02 12.20 -2.56
CA LEU A 38 -6.44 12.34 -2.88
C LEU A 38 -6.65 13.11 -4.19
N GLU A 39 -5.97 14.25 -4.34
CA GLU A 39 -6.02 15.04 -5.58
C GLU A 39 -5.42 14.27 -6.78
N LYS A 40 -4.28 13.61 -6.61
CA LYS A 40 -3.58 12.89 -7.69
C LYS A 40 -4.34 11.67 -8.19
N LEU A 41 -5.04 10.98 -7.28
CA LEU A 41 -5.84 9.82 -7.60
C LEU A 41 -7.30 10.19 -7.92
N ASN A 42 -7.69 11.46 -7.77
CA ASN A 42 -9.08 11.94 -7.95
C ASN A 42 -10.08 11.13 -7.11
N ILE A 43 -9.68 10.79 -5.89
CA ILE A 43 -10.53 10.07 -4.94
C ILE A 43 -10.93 11.05 -3.85
N GLY A 44 -12.21 11.08 -3.52
CA GLY A 44 -12.73 11.89 -2.41
C GLY A 44 -12.97 11.02 -1.18
N GLY A 45 -12.72 11.60 0.00
CA GLY A 45 -12.97 10.98 1.30
C GLY A 45 -11.71 10.58 2.04
N ASP A 46 -11.88 9.78 3.09
CA ASP A 46 -10.80 9.26 3.91
C ASP A 46 -10.07 8.12 3.18
N ILE A 47 -8.76 8.21 3.20
CA ILE A 47 -7.86 7.15 2.72
C ILE A 47 -6.95 6.70 3.85
N THR A 48 -6.63 5.42 3.83
CA THR A 48 -5.66 4.81 4.73
C THR A 48 -4.35 4.64 3.99
N VAL A 49 -3.26 5.15 4.55
CA VAL A 49 -1.91 4.98 4.01
C VAL A 49 -1.26 3.78 4.69
N VAL A 50 -0.77 2.82 3.91
CA VAL A 50 -0.09 1.62 4.41
C VAL A 50 1.21 1.36 3.63
N LEU A 51 2.12 0.55 4.16
CA LEU A 51 3.32 0.12 3.44
C LEU A 51 2.98 -0.87 2.30
N GLU A 52 3.53 -0.67 1.10
CA GLU A 52 3.34 -1.61 -0.02
C GLU A 52 3.93 -3.01 0.28
N THR A 53 5.00 -3.05 1.09
CA THR A 53 5.78 -4.25 1.40
C THR A 53 5.04 -5.22 2.33
N ASP A 54 4.52 -4.71 3.45
CA ASP A 54 4.01 -5.53 4.56
C ASP A 54 2.57 -5.14 4.97
N GLY A 55 2.06 -3.99 4.50
CA GLY A 55 0.72 -3.54 4.84
C GLY A 55 0.61 -2.84 6.20
N THR A 56 1.74 -2.46 6.79
CA THR A 56 1.76 -1.66 8.03
C THR A 56 1.07 -0.32 7.79
N GLU A 57 0.05 -0.02 8.61
CA GLU A 57 -0.66 1.25 8.57
C GLU A 57 0.21 2.39 9.10
N ILE A 58 0.12 3.55 8.44
CA ILE A 58 0.84 4.77 8.77
C ILE A 58 -0.19 5.85 9.10
N ASP A 59 -0.56 5.92 10.37
CA ASP A 59 -1.46 6.93 10.91
C ASP A 59 -0.72 8.07 11.62
N ASP A 60 0.55 7.83 12.00
CA ASP A 60 1.35 8.77 12.78
C ASP A 60 2.53 9.38 12.00
N GLU A 61 2.80 10.66 12.28
CA GLU A 61 3.95 11.37 11.72
C GLU A 61 5.29 10.82 12.22
N GLU A 62 5.35 10.26 13.44
CA GLU A 62 6.56 9.65 13.99
C GLU A 62 7.04 8.51 13.09
N TYR A 63 6.12 7.60 12.71
CA TYR A 63 6.43 6.50 11.81
C TYR A 63 6.81 7.01 10.42
N PHE A 64 6.04 7.93 9.86
CA PHE A 64 6.33 8.56 8.58
C PHE A 64 7.72 9.22 8.52
N GLY A 65 8.13 9.87 9.62
CA GLY A 65 9.43 10.50 9.77
C GLY A 65 10.60 9.51 9.75
N THR A 66 10.39 8.29 10.24
CA THR A 66 11.39 7.21 10.19
C THR A 66 11.58 6.60 8.80
N LEU A 67 10.62 6.79 7.89
CA LEU A 67 10.69 6.22 6.56
C LEU A 67 11.79 6.86 5.72
N ASP A 68 12.39 6.00 4.88
CA ASP A 68 13.35 6.42 3.89
C ASP A 68 12.69 7.18 2.73
N PRO A 69 13.41 8.13 2.12
CA PRO A 69 12.99 8.70 0.85
C PRO A 69 12.90 7.59 -0.22
N ASN A 70 11.88 7.68 -1.07
CA ASN A 70 11.48 6.72 -2.11
C ASN A 70 10.83 5.43 -1.58
N THR A 71 10.37 5.44 -0.34
CA THR A 71 9.53 4.37 0.21
C THR A 71 8.24 4.22 -0.60
N SER A 72 7.86 2.97 -0.85
CA SER A 72 6.60 2.60 -1.51
C SER A 72 5.47 2.52 -0.49
N LEU A 73 4.54 3.45 -0.60
CA LEU A 73 3.30 3.50 0.16
C LEU A 73 2.13 3.14 -0.74
N MET A 74 1.12 2.56 -0.13
CA MET A 74 -0.11 2.12 -0.77
C MET A 74 -1.26 2.84 -0.08
N VAL A 75 -2.19 3.36 -0.85
CA VAL A 75 -3.38 4.01 -0.31
C VAL A 75 -4.62 3.20 -0.60
N LEU A 76 -5.45 3.11 0.42
CA LEU A 76 -6.70 2.37 0.43
C LEU A 76 -7.82 3.36 0.69
N THR A 77 -8.92 3.21 -0.02
CA THR A 77 -10.15 3.96 0.28
C THR A 77 -10.92 3.24 1.38
N SER A 78 -11.91 3.90 1.99
CA SER A 78 -12.81 3.27 2.97
C SER A 78 -13.49 1.97 2.45
N ASP A 79 -13.56 1.76 1.14
CA ASP A 79 -14.15 0.56 0.52
C ASP A 79 -13.10 -0.52 0.18
N GLN A 80 -11.81 -0.25 0.45
CA GLN A 80 -10.69 -1.10 0.07
C GLN A 80 -9.89 -1.56 1.29
N SER A 81 -9.40 -2.80 1.22
CA SER A 81 -8.48 -3.37 2.21
C SER A 81 -7.11 -3.62 1.59
N TRP A 82 -6.06 -3.57 2.41
CA TRP A 82 -4.74 -3.95 1.96
C TRP A 82 -4.73 -5.43 1.62
N LEU A 83 -4.29 -5.76 0.40
CA LEU A 83 -4.10 -7.13 -0.03
C LEU A 83 -2.60 -7.39 -0.23
N PRO A 84 -2.05 -8.44 0.40
CA PRO A 84 -0.67 -8.82 0.14
C PRO A 84 -0.53 -9.16 -1.36
N PRO A 85 0.65 -8.91 -1.96
CA PRO A 85 0.91 -9.42 -3.29
C PRO A 85 0.85 -10.93 -3.17
N SER A 86 -0.21 -11.54 -3.70
CA SER A 86 -0.34 -12.99 -3.62
C SER A 86 0.95 -13.59 -4.18
N PRO A 87 1.67 -14.43 -3.42
CA PRO A 87 2.60 -15.33 -4.09
C PRO A 87 1.74 -16.07 -5.12
N PRO A 88 2.21 -16.28 -6.36
CA PRO A 88 1.52 -17.23 -7.21
C PRO A 88 1.49 -18.52 -6.39
N CYS A 89 0.31 -18.90 -5.91
CA CYS A 89 0.13 -20.23 -5.36
C CYS A 89 0.49 -21.17 -6.50
N ARG A 90 1.76 -21.58 -6.53
CA ARG A 90 2.22 -22.79 -7.17
C ARG A 90 1.58 -23.89 -6.33
N LEU A 91 0.32 -24.14 -6.67
CA LEU A 91 -0.29 -25.45 -6.79
C LEU A 91 0.67 -26.59 -6.41
N ASN A 92 0.31 -27.41 -5.41
CA ASN A 92 -0.09 -28.82 -5.60
C ASN A 92 0.21 -29.71 -4.39
N ARG A 93 -0.88 -30.31 -3.88
CA ARG A 93 -1.01 -31.76 -3.64
C ARG A 93 -0.31 -32.32 -2.41
N ASP A 94 -0.96 -32.14 -1.27
CA ASP A 94 -1.15 -33.18 -0.27
C ASP A 94 -2.60 -33.69 -0.33
N GLN A 95 -2.99 -34.26 -1.47
CA GLN A 95 -3.85 -35.44 -1.37
C GLN A 95 -2.93 -36.55 -0.87
N VAL A 96 -2.89 -36.76 0.43
CA VAL A 96 -2.51 -38.08 0.93
C VAL A 96 -3.69 -38.99 0.58
N ASP A 97 -3.45 -39.83 -0.43
CA ASP A 97 -4.25 -41.00 -0.72
C ASP A 97 -4.10 -41.93 0.49
N ASP A 98 -5.03 -41.85 1.45
CA ASP A 98 -5.14 -42.84 2.51
C ASP A 98 -5.74 -44.14 1.93
N GLY A 99 -4.96 -44.76 1.05
CA GLY A 99 -5.13 -46.15 0.66
C GLY A 99 -4.59 -47.08 1.75
N LYS A 100 -5.48 -47.96 2.22
CA LYS A 100 -5.24 -49.33 2.75
C LYS A 100 -4.99 -49.52 4.26
N GLY A 101 -5.88 -50.33 4.84
CA GLY A 101 -5.67 -51.20 6.01
C GLY A 101 -6.88 -51.15 6.95
N GLU A 102 -7.53 -52.21 7.39
CA GLU A 102 -7.36 -53.66 7.30
C GLU A 102 -8.66 -54.28 7.84
N LEU A 103 -9.08 -55.40 7.27
CA LEU A 103 -10.16 -56.22 7.82
C LEU A 103 -9.75 -56.77 9.19
N SER A 104 -10.66 -56.74 10.16
CA SER A 104 -10.84 -57.81 11.16
C SER A 104 -12.26 -57.77 11.71
#